data_AF-A0A6J5A4E9-F1
#
_entry.id   AF-A0A6J5A4E9-F1
#
_cell.length_a   1.000
_cell.length_b   1.000
_cell.length_c   1.000
_cell.angle_alpha   90.00
_cell.angle_beta   90.00
_cell.angle_gamma   90.00
#
_symmetry.space_group_name_H-M   'P 1'
#
loop_
_entity.id
_entity.type
_entity.pdbx_description
1 polymer ?
#
loop_
_entity_poly.entity_id
_entity_poly.type
_entity_poly.pdbx_seq_one_letter_code
_entity_poly.pdbx_strand_id
1 'polypeptide(L)'
;MDAETIGKDNCCQLGVWLYGEGKLKYSAKPEFGAIIQKHKAFHAEAGKIARLINSNQYALAEEEMGTGTPYSQASSAVGAAIIAFKRHL
;
A
#
# COMPACT_ATOMS: atom_id res chain seq x y z
N MET A 1 1.71 13.37 12.08
CA MET A 1 1.93 13.04 10.64
C MET A 1 0.60 13.14 9.89
N ASP A 2 0.60 13.40 8.58
CA ASP A 2 -0.64 13.49 7.81
C ASP A 2 -1.19 12.10 7.46
N ALA A 3 -2.07 11.59 8.32
CA ALA A 3 -2.67 10.27 8.17
C ALA A 3 -3.64 10.17 6.98
N GLU A 4 -4.19 11.30 6.52
CA GLU A 4 -5.07 11.32 5.35
C GLU A 4 -4.26 11.10 4.08
N THR A 5 -3.15 11.83 3.93
CA THR A 5 -2.24 11.65 2.80
C THR A 5 -1.57 10.28 2.81
N ILE A 6 -1.17 9.77 3.99
CA ILE A 6 -0.64 8.40 4.12
C ILE A 6 -1.70 7.35 3.72
N GLY A 7 -2.98 7.61 4.00
CA GLY A 7 -4.09 6.73 3.63
C GLY A 7 -4.40 6.71 2.12
N LYS A 8 -3.91 7.69 1.37
CA LYS A 8 -4.13 7.82 -0.08
C LYS A 8 -3.07 7.04 -0.84
N ASP A 9 -3.52 6.17 -1.71
CA ASP A 9 -2.67 5.29 -2.51
C ASP A 9 -2.15 5.93 -3.80
N ASN A 10 -2.38 7.24 -3.99
CA ASN A 10 -1.91 8.02 -5.14
C ASN A 10 -1.00 9.19 -4.75
N CYS A 11 -0.63 9.33 -3.48
CA CYS A 11 0.25 10.40 -3.00
C CYS A 11 1.72 9.96 -2.83
N CYS A 12 1.98 8.65 -2.71
CA CYS A 12 3.36 8.14 -2.68
C CYS A 12 3.93 7.99 -4.10
N GLN A 13 5.25 7.88 -4.23
CA GLN A 13 5.93 7.80 -5.53
C GLN A 13 5.43 6.62 -6.39
N LEU A 14 5.23 5.45 -5.78
CA LEU A 14 4.67 4.29 -6.48
C LEU A 14 3.22 4.56 -6.92
N GLY A 15 2.39 5.13 -6.05
CA GLY A 15 1.02 5.51 -6.36
C GLY A 15 0.92 6.48 -7.53
N VAL A 16 1.73 7.54 -7.53
CA VAL A 16 1.80 8.51 -8.63
C VAL A 16 2.14 7.81 -9.94
N TRP A 17 3.08 6.87 -9.93
CA TRP A 17 3.41 6.08 -11.13
C TRP A 17 2.28 5.12 -11.53
N LEU A 18 1.68 4.41 -10.59
CA LEU A 18 0.60 3.45 -10.83
C LEU A 18 -0.63 4.12 -11.46
N TYR A 19 -0.98 5.32 -11.01
CA TYR A 19 -2.12 6.08 -11.55
C TYR A 19 -1.77 6.95 -12.76
N GLY A 20 -0.48 7.21 -12.99
CA GLY A 20 0.05 7.94 -14.14
C GLY A 20 0.59 7.01 -15.24
N GLU A 21 1.90 7.08 -15.48
CA GLU A 21 2.56 6.35 -16.57
C GLU A 21 2.33 4.85 -16.57
N GLY A 22 2.33 4.23 -15.39
CA GLY A 22 2.10 2.79 -15.25
C GLY A 22 0.75 2.39 -15.82
N LYS A 23 -0.30 3.17 -15.51
CA LYS A 23 -1.64 2.93 -16.05
C LYS A 23 -1.67 3.05 -17.57
N LEU A 24 -1.03 4.08 -18.12
CA LEU A 24 -0.98 4.29 -19.58
C LEU A 24 -0.30 3.13 -20.31
N LYS A 25 0.74 2.53 -19.72
CA LYS A 25 1.53 1.46 -20.34
C LYS A 25 0.95 0.06 -20.10
N TYR A 26 0.34 -0.17 -18.93
CA TYR A 26 0.11 -1.53 -18.43
C TYR A 26 -1.31 -1.82 -17.97
N SER A 27 -2.28 -0.91 -18.17
CA SER A 27 -3.68 -1.12 -17.71
C SER A 27 -4.35 -2.38 -18.25
N ALA A 28 -3.89 -2.91 -19.39
CA ALA A 28 -4.42 -4.14 -19.97
C ALA A 28 -3.90 -5.42 -19.29
N LYS A 29 -2.84 -5.33 -18.46
CA LYS A 29 -2.25 -6.48 -17.76
C LYS A 29 -2.99 -6.70 -16.42
N PRO A 30 -3.62 -7.88 -16.19
CA PRO A 30 -4.30 -8.17 -14.92
C PRO A 30 -3.39 -8.02 -13.69
N GLU A 31 -2.10 -8.36 -13.83
CA GLU A 31 -1.09 -8.25 -12.77
C GLU A 31 -0.85 -6.80 -12.36
N PHE A 32 -0.97 -5.86 -13.30
CA PHE A 32 -0.89 -4.43 -13.00
C PHE A 32 -2.08 -3.97 -12.15
N GLY A 33 -3.29 -4.42 -12.50
CA GLY A 33 -4.48 -4.20 -11.69
C GLY A 33 -4.34 -4.76 -10.27
N ALA A 34 -3.70 -5.92 -10.12
CA ALA A 34 -3.41 -6.51 -8.82
C ALA A 34 -2.47 -5.63 -7.97
N ILE A 35 -1.44 -5.01 -8.56
CA ILE A 35 -0.57 -4.08 -7.82
C ILE A 35 -1.39 -2.91 -7.26
N ILE A 36 -2.24 -2.28 -8.08
CA ILE A 36 -3.07 -1.15 -7.63
C ILE A 36 -3.94 -1.55 -6.44
N GLN A 37 -4.62 -2.70 -6.51
CA GLN A 37 -5.49 -3.14 -5.43
C GLN A 37 -4.74 -3.44 -4.13
N LYS A 38 -3.59 -4.13 -4.22
CA LYS A 38 -2.77 -4.40 -3.04
C LYS A 38 -2.17 -3.13 -2.47
N HIS A 39 -1.74 -2.21 -3.33
CA HIS A 39 -1.18 -0.92 -2.93
C HIS A 39 -2.21 -0.07 -2.17
N LYS A 40 -3.45 -0.04 -2.67
CA LYS A 40 -4.57 0.61 -1.98
C LYS A 40 -4.82 0.02 -0.60
N ALA A 41 -4.83 -1.32 -0.49
CA ALA A 41 -5.01 -2.00 0.79
C ALA A 41 -3.88 -1.65 1.79
N PHE A 42 -2.63 -1.64 1.33
CA PHE A 42 -1.49 -1.25 2.17
C PHE A 42 -1.65 0.18 2.71
N HIS A 43 -1.96 1.15 1.85
CA HIS A 43 -2.13 2.54 2.27
C HIS A 43 -3.33 2.72 3.23
N ALA A 44 -4.42 1.98 3.02
CA ALA A 44 -5.54 2.00 3.95
C ALA A 44 -5.13 1.56 5.37
N GLU A 45 -4.34 0.49 5.50
CA GLU A 45 -3.79 0.04 6.80
C GLU A 45 -2.75 1.02 7.34
N ALA A 46 -1.81 1.50 6.52
CA ALA A 46 -0.82 2.49 6.93
C ALA A 46 -1.47 3.78 7.47
N GLY A 47 -2.58 4.22 6.86
CA GLY A 47 -3.39 5.34 7.34
C GLY A 47 -4.02 5.07 8.72
N LYS A 48 -4.42 3.83 9.03
CA LYS A 48 -4.88 3.45 10.37
C LYS A 48 -3.76 3.55 11.40
N ILE A 49 -2.58 2.99 11.09
CA ILE A 49 -1.40 3.08 11.96
C ILE A 49 -1.03 4.55 12.23
N ALA A 50 -1.02 5.39 11.19
CA ALA A 50 -0.74 6.82 11.34
C ALA A 50 -1.75 7.54 12.25
N ARG A 51 -3.04 7.15 12.24
CA ARG A 51 -4.05 7.68 13.15
C ARG A 51 -3.82 7.25 14.61
N LEU A 52 -3.41 6.00 14.83
CA LEU A 52 -3.04 5.50 16.17
C LEU A 52 -1.86 6.29 16.73
N ILE A 53 -0.82 6.47 15.93
CA ILE A 53 0.37 7.27 16.29
C ILE A 53 -0.02 8.72 16.61
N ASN A 54 -0.80 9.37 15.75
CA ASN A 54 -1.29 10.75 15.99
C ASN A 54 -2.12 10.87 17.27
N SER A 55 -2.73 9.78 17.72
CA SER A 55 -3.52 9.72 18.96
C SER A 55 -2.68 9.29 20.18
N ASN A 56 -1.35 9.27 20.06
CA ASN A 56 -0.40 8.80 21.07
C ASN A 56 -0.61 7.33 21.52
N GLN A 57 -1.32 6.51 20.72
CA GLN A 57 -1.56 5.10 21.02
C GLN A 57 -0.42 4.23 20.46
N TYR A 58 0.81 4.49 20.89
CA TYR A 58 2.01 3.88 20.31
C TYR A 58 2.07 2.36 20.50
N ALA A 59 1.68 1.85 21.67
CA ALA A 59 1.68 0.42 21.94
C ALA A 59 0.73 -0.35 20.99
N LEU A 60 -0.47 0.20 20.77
CA LEU A 60 -1.43 -0.38 19.83
C LEU A 60 -0.97 -0.23 18.38
N ALA A 61 -0.32 0.89 18.02
CA ALA A 61 0.27 1.05 16.70
C ALA A 61 1.34 -0.03 16.41
N GLU A 62 2.19 -0.33 17.39
CA GLU A 62 3.21 -1.39 17.29
C GLU A 62 2.56 -2.77 17.15
N GLU A 63 1.54 -3.07 17.96
CA GLU A 63 0.78 -4.33 17.88
C GLU A 63 0.16 -4.52 16.50
N GLU A 64 -0.50 -3.49 15.96
CA GLU A 64 -1.16 -3.51 14.65
C GLU A 64 -0.17 -3.60 13.48
N MET A 65 1.10 -3.26 13.67
CA MET A 65 2.17 -3.48 12.69
C MET A 65 2.79 -4.88 12.77
N GLY A 66 2.45 -5.66 13.79
CA GLY A 66 3.04 -6.98 14.07
C GLY A 66 2.81 -8.03 12.98
N THR A 67 3.52 -9.15 13.09
CA THR A 67 3.41 -10.28 12.16
C THR A 67 2.00 -10.87 12.20
N GLY A 68 1.40 -11.06 11.03
CA GLY A 68 0.07 -11.66 10.90
C GLY A 68 -1.08 -10.65 10.97
N THR A 69 -0.82 -9.38 11.27
CA THR A 69 -1.83 -8.32 11.22
C THR A 69 -2.23 -7.95 9.79
N PRO A 70 -3.36 -7.26 9.59
CA PRO A 70 -3.74 -6.72 8.29
C PRO A 70 -2.64 -5.86 7.64
N TYR A 71 -1.93 -5.05 8.42
CA TYR A 71 -0.83 -4.22 7.92
C TYR A 71 0.33 -5.06 7.36
N SER A 72 0.83 -6.04 8.13
CA SER A 72 1.96 -6.86 7.69
C SER A 72 1.60 -7.76 6.50
N GLN A 73 0.37 -8.26 6.44
CA GLN A 73 -0.15 -9.00 5.29
C GLN A 73 -0.26 -8.11 4.04
N ALA A 74 -0.80 -6.90 4.17
CA ALA A 74 -0.93 -5.95 3.06
C ALA A 74 0.44 -5.51 2.54
N SER A 75 1.39 -5.21 3.43
CA SER A 75 2.77 -4.88 3.10
C SER A 75 3.44 -6.01 2.28
N SER A 76 3.34 -7.25 2.76
CA SER A 76 3.87 -8.41 2.05
C SER A 76 3.20 -8.63 0.68
N ALA A 77 1.88 -8.43 0.61
CA ALA A 77 1.11 -8.64 -0.61
C ALA A 77 1.46 -7.63 -1.72
N VAL A 78 1.75 -6.37 -1.38
CA VAL A 78 2.23 -5.38 -2.35
C VAL A 78 3.57 -5.80 -2.93
N GLY A 79 4.53 -6.19 -2.07
CA GLY A 79 5.85 -6.65 -2.52
C GLY A 79 5.74 -7.86 -3.45
N ALA A 80 4.92 -8.85 -3.10
CA ALA A 80 4.68 -10.03 -3.94
C ALA A 80 4.05 -9.67 -5.30
N ALA A 81 3.09 -8.74 -5.33
CA ALA A 81 2.45 -8.29 -6.56
C ALA A 81 3.45 -7.59 -7.51
N ILE A 82 4.32 -6.74 -6.97
CA ILE A 82 5.38 -6.06 -7.75
C ILE A 82 6.36 -7.07 -8.33
N ILE A 83 6.81 -8.05 -7.54
CA ILE A 83 7.70 -9.11 -8.02
C ILE A 83 7.01 -9.93 -9.12
N ALA A 84 5.74 -10.28 -8.94
CA ALA A 84 4.98 -11.03 -9.93
C ALA A 84 4.88 -10.26 -11.25
N PHE A 85 4.52 -8.98 -11.19
CA PHE A 85 4.45 -8.12 -12.38
C PHE A 85 5.80 -8.02 -13.10
N LYS A 86 6.92 -7.88 -12.37
CA LYS A 86 8.26 -7.78 -12.96
C LYS A 86 8.67 -9.04 -13.75
N ARG A 87 8.14 -10.22 -13.42
CA ARG A 87 8.42 -11.46 -14.18
C ARG A 87 7.73 -11.51 -15.55
N HIS A 88 6.78 -10.61 -15.80
CA HIS A 88 5.97 -10.56 -17.02
C HIS A 88 6.15 -9.23 -17.80
N LEU A 89 7.19 -8.47 -17.44
CA LEU A 89 7.71 -7.32 -18.17
C LEU A 89 8.83 -7.78 -19.11
#